data_AF-A0A059LKU2-F1
#
_entry.id   AF-A0A059LKU2-F1
#
_cell.length_a   1.000
_cell.length_b   1.000
_cell.length_c   1.000
_cell.angle_alpha   90.00
_cell.angle_beta   90.00
_cell.angle_gamma   90.00
#
_symmetry.space_group_name_H-M   'P 1'
#
loop_
_entity.id
_entity.type
_entity.pdbx_description
1 polymer ?
#
loop_
_entity_poly.entity_id
_entity_poly.type
_entity_poly.pdbx_seq_one_letter_code
_entity_poly.pdbx_strand_id
1 'polypeptide(L)'
;MLPDATYPAGVTFQDAGIQFASVPQVIKQKTPHTKVLIAVGGATYTGWHNLNGAAIADFVQAFGFDGVDDDNEPSSTSCGLQNGQMRCSTDDEYIAAIRGIRAAVPRPYIVSTATWSVGAYGEGQWQNAQPISAYTGIALRSLKEAGNDLDIVNITSYDAFAPDPAESLFAFTSTMSAARSCLAWRLRPRRGAAT
;
A
#
# COMPACT_ATOMS: atom_id res chain seq x y z
N MET A 1 -6.53 -3.69 8.79
CA MET A 1 -6.45 -5.05 9.33
C MET A 1 -5.00 -5.32 9.71
N LEU A 2 -4.73 -6.04 10.82
CA LEU A 2 -3.34 -6.45 11.12
C LEU A 2 -2.87 -7.52 10.11
N PRO A 3 -1.60 -7.51 9.67
CA PRO A 3 -1.13 -8.46 8.67
C PRO A 3 -1.13 -9.91 9.18
N ASP A 4 -0.94 -10.12 10.48
CA ASP A 4 -0.90 -11.42 11.15
C ASP A 4 -2.20 -11.74 11.92
N ALA A 5 -3.27 -10.97 11.69
CA ALA A 5 -4.56 -11.20 12.34
C ALA A 5 -5.05 -12.63 12.08
N THR A 6 -5.65 -13.23 13.10
CA THR A 6 -6.51 -14.39 12.92
C THR A 6 -7.94 -13.90 12.72
N TYR A 7 -8.64 -14.49 11.76
CA TYR A 7 -10.06 -14.27 11.56
C TYR A 7 -10.75 -15.62 11.66
N PRO A 8 -11.38 -15.96 12.79
CA PRO A 8 -11.94 -17.30 13.04
C PRO A 8 -13.21 -17.60 12.21
N ALA A 9 -13.47 -16.83 11.16
CA ALA A 9 -14.72 -16.76 10.40
C ALA A 9 -15.94 -16.39 11.27
N GLY A 10 -16.52 -15.21 10.99
CA GLY A 10 -17.70 -14.69 11.68
C GLY A 10 -17.99 -13.25 11.24
N VAL A 11 -19.26 -12.86 11.04
CA VAL A 11 -19.65 -11.60 10.37
C VAL A 11 -19.36 -10.33 11.20
N THR A 12 -18.44 -10.38 12.16
CA THR A 12 -18.03 -9.24 13.00
C THR A 12 -16.60 -8.81 12.67
N PHE A 13 -16.31 -7.53 12.90
CA PHE A 13 -14.95 -6.96 12.79
C PHE A 13 -14.06 -7.31 13.99
N GLN A 14 -14.53 -8.17 14.89
CA GLN A 14 -13.81 -8.55 16.09
C GLN A 14 -12.49 -9.21 15.72
N ASP A 15 -11.42 -8.84 16.43
CA ASP A 15 -10.05 -9.36 16.25
C ASP A 15 -9.36 -9.01 14.91
N ALA A 16 -10.06 -8.35 13.98
CA ALA A 16 -9.48 -7.86 12.72
C ALA A 16 -8.71 -6.53 12.85
N GLY A 17 -8.74 -5.90 14.04
CA GLY A 17 -8.12 -4.60 14.30
C GLY A 17 -8.85 -3.40 13.66
N ILE A 18 -10.13 -3.55 13.32
CA ILE A 18 -10.94 -2.53 12.62
C ILE A 18 -12.00 -1.95 13.56
N GLN A 19 -12.16 -0.62 13.58
CA GLN A 19 -13.02 0.10 14.54
C GLN A 19 -14.28 0.75 13.95
N PHE A 20 -14.71 0.38 12.72
CA PHE A 20 -15.95 0.92 12.12
C PHE A 20 -17.03 -0.15 11.95
N ALA A 21 -18.30 0.28 11.94
CA ALA A 21 -19.47 -0.62 11.90
C ALA A 21 -20.09 -0.81 10.49
N SER A 22 -19.67 -0.02 9.50
CA SER A 22 -20.25 -0.08 8.14
C SER A 22 -19.55 -1.11 7.27
N VAL A 23 -20.30 -2.06 6.74
CA VAL A 23 -19.81 -3.06 5.80
C VAL A 23 -19.87 -2.54 4.34
N PRO A 24 -18.98 -2.98 3.43
CA PRO A 24 -18.91 -2.54 2.03
C PRO A 24 -20.25 -2.48 1.28
N GLN A 25 -21.20 -3.35 1.63
CA GLN A 25 -22.53 -3.44 1.03
C GLN A 25 -23.31 -2.12 1.14
N VAL A 26 -23.20 -1.40 2.26
CA VAL A 26 -23.90 -0.12 2.47
C VAL A 26 -23.41 0.95 1.49
N ILE A 27 -22.10 0.97 1.22
CA ILE A 27 -21.49 1.90 0.26
C ILE A 27 -21.95 1.57 -1.16
N LYS A 28 -21.93 0.27 -1.51
CA LYS A 28 -22.29 -0.22 -2.85
C LYS A 28 -23.76 -0.02 -3.18
N GLN A 29 -24.66 -0.09 -2.20
CA GLN A 29 -26.09 0.22 -2.41
C GLN A 29 -26.31 1.67 -2.88
N LYS A 30 -25.49 2.62 -2.40
CA LYS A 30 -25.57 4.04 -2.78
C LYS A 30 -24.73 4.37 -4.02
N THR A 31 -23.63 3.63 -4.22
CA THR A 31 -22.64 3.87 -5.26
C THR A 31 -22.19 2.54 -5.87
N PRO A 32 -22.98 1.94 -6.78
CA PRO A 32 -22.79 0.55 -7.22
C PRO A 32 -21.50 0.29 -8.01
N HIS A 33 -20.88 1.35 -8.54
CA HIS A 33 -19.61 1.26 -9.26
C HIS A 33 -18.38 1.49 -8.36
N THR A 34 -18.58 1.84 -7.09
CA THR A 34 -17.48 2.06 -6.14
C THR A 34 -16.87 0.73 -5.73
N LYS A 35 -15.54 0.66 -5.83
CA LYS A 35 -14.74 -0.44 -5.31
C LYS A 35 -14.28 -0.11 -3.90
N VAL A 36 -14.43 -1.06 -2.99
CA VAL A 36 -14.08 -0.90 -1.57
C VAL A 36 -12.99 -1.93 -1.25
N LEU A 37 -11.80 -1.45 -0.92
CA LEU A 37 -10.66 -2.27 -0.53
C LEU A 37 -10.48 -2.19 0.98
N ILE A 38 -9.91 -3.24 1.58
CA ILE A 38 -9.44 -3.19 2.96
C ILE A 38 -7.93 -2.97 3.00
N ALA A 39 -7.48 -1.97 3.75
CA ALA A 39 -6.06 -1.78 4.03
C ALA A 39 -5.57 -2.78 5.09
N VAL A 40 -4.51 -3.51 4.77
CA VAL A 40 -3.76 -4.37 5.69
C VAL A 40 -2.48 -3.62 6.04
N GLY A 41 -2.25 -3.35 7.32
CA GLY A 41 -1.12 -2.52 7.76
C GLY A 41 -1.49 -1.13 8.26
N GLY A 42 -0.61 -0.18 7.98
CA GLY A 42 -0.50 1.16 8.53
C GLY A 42 0.73 1.29 9.45
N ALA A 43 1.23 2.50 9.61
CA ALA A 43 2.47 2.84 10.35
C ALA A 43 2.66 2.22 11.75
N THR A 44 1.60 1.78 12.42
CA THR A 44 1.68 1.18 13.76
C THR A 44 1.61 -0.35 13.76
N TYR A 45 1.37 -0.98 12.62
CA TYR A 45 1.18 -2.43 12.52
C TYR A 45 2.48 -3.12 12.09
N THR A 46 2.77 -4.22 12.76
CA THR A 46 3.97 -5.05 12.57
C THR A 46 3.54 -6.49 12.31
N GLY A 47 4.48 -7.44 12.22
CA GLY A 47 4.15 -8.86 12.06
C GLY A 47 4.02 -9.32 10.61
N TRP A 48 4.49 -8.53 9.64
CA TRP A 48 4.45 -8.86 8.20
C TRP A 48 5.13 -10.17 7.83
N HIS A 49 6.16 -10.60 8.57
CA HIS A 49 6.77 -11.92 8.40
C HIS A 49 5.83 -13.10 8.69
N ASN A 50 4.73 -12.86 9.42
CA ASN A 50 3.67 -13.82 9.72
C ASN A 50 2.36 -13.48 8.98
N LEU A 51 2.44 -12.82 7.81
CA LEU A 51 1.26 -12.45 7.02
C LEU A 51 0.30 -13.63 6.89
N ASN A 52 -0.92 -13.45 7.40
CA ASN A 52 -1.95 -14.47 7.36
C ASN A 52 -2.86 -14.29 6.14
N GLY A 53 -2.39 -14.76 4.99
CA GLY A 53 -3.13 -14.67 3.74
C GLY A 53 -4.52 -15.31 3.79
N ALA A 54 -4.68 -16.43 4.51
CA ALA A 54 -5.98 -17.09 4.65
C ALA A 54 -6.99 -16.21 5.39
N ALA A 55 -6.61 -15.62 6.52
CA ALA A 55 -7.49 -14.70 7.25
C ALA A 55 -7.86 -13.46 6.42
N ILE A 56 -6.92 -12.93 5.64
CA ILE A 56 -7.19 -11.80 4.73
C ILE A 56 -8.24 -12.19 3.69
N ALA A 57 -8.07 -13.34 3.04
CA ALA A 57 -9.01 -13.83 2.03
C ALA A 57 -10.40 -14.07 2.61
N ASP A 58 -10.49 -14.75 3.76
CA ASP A 58 -11.74 -15.02 4.46
C ASP A 58 -12.46 -13.73 4.84
N PHE A 59 -11.72 -12.73 5.33
CA PHE A 59 -12.27 -11.43 5.71
C PHE A 59 -12.77 -10.64 4.49
N VAL A 60 -11.98 -10.60 3.41
CA VAL A 60 -12.38 -9.96 2.13
C VAL A 60 -13.68 -10.55 1.61
N GLN A 61 -13.79 -11.88 1.63
CA GLN A 61 -14.98 -12.60 1.15
C GLN A 61 -16.19 -12.38 2.06
N ALA A 62 -16.03 -12.55 3.38
CA ALA A 62 -17.11 -12.44 4.36
C ALA A 62 -17.80 -11.06 4.31
N PHE A 63 -17.03 -10.00 4.10
CA PHE A 63 -17.55 -8.63 4.08
C PHE A 63 -17.76 -8.08 2.67
N GLY A 64 -17.42 -8.82 1.62
CA GLY A 64 -17.66 -8.40 0.23
C GLY A 64 -16.81 -7.21 -0.20
N PHE A 65 -15.56 -7.13 0.27
CA PHE A 65 -14.56 -6.20 -0.27
C PHE A 65 -14.19 -6.58 -1.70
N ASP A 66 -13.76 -5.59 -2.50
CA ASP A 66 -13.29 -5.79 -3.87
C ASP A 66 -11.79 -6.06 -3.94
N GLY A 67 -11.07 -6.02 -2.82
CA GLY A 67 -9.63 -6.14 -2.82
C GLY A 67 -8.96 -5.74 -1.51
N VAL A 68 -7.63 -5.68 -1.57
CA VAL A 68 -6.73 -5.39 -0.46
C VAL A 68 -5.76 -4.28 -0.84
N ASP A 69 -5.49 -3.38 0.08
CA ASP A 69 -4.39 -2.40 -0.01
C ASP A 69 -3.28 -2.83 0.97
N ASP A 70 -2.09 -3.07 0.44
CA ASP A 70 -0.86 -3.32 1.19
C ASP A 70 -0.32 -1.97 1.71
N ASP A 71 -0.60 -1.69 2.98
CA ASP A 71 -0.18 -0.49 3.69
C ASP A 71 1.02 -0.81 4.60
N ASN A 72 2.02 -1.55 4.10
CA ASN A 72 3.26 -1.81 4.84
C ASN A 72 4.09 -0.52 4.96
N GLU A 73 4.16 0.02 6.18
CA GLU A 73 4.86 1.24 6.54
C GLU A 73 5.95 0.97 7.61
N PRO A 74 7.12 0.43 7.23
CA PRO A 74 8.20 0.15 8.17
C PRO A 74 8.78 1.45 8.74
N SER A 75 9.10 1.42 10.03
CA SER A 75 9.69 2.56 10.74
C SER A 75 11.15 2.85 10.36
N SER A 76 11.84 1.88 9.74
CA SER A 76 13.21 2.00 9.23
C SER A 76 13.46 1.06 8.06
N THR A 77 14.22 1.52 7.07
CA THR A 77 14.37 0.85 5.76
C THR A 77 15.82 0.70 5.32
N SER A 78 16.77 1.33 6.01
CA SER A 78 18.23 1.31 5.73
C SER A 78 18.56 1.26 4.24
N CYS A 79 17.93 2.12 3.44
CA CYS A 79 18.08 2.15 1.99
C CYS A 79 19.43 2.74 1.58
N GLY A 80 20.09 2.10 0.61
CA GLY A 80 21.35 2.60 0.06
C GLY A 80 21.63 2.12 -1.36
N LEU A 81 22.37 2.93 -2.11
CA LEU A 81 22.77 2.61 -3.47
C LEU A 81 23.94 1.61 -3.46
N GLN A 82 23.74 0.44 -4.05
CA GLN A 82 24.73 -0.61 -4.17
C GLN A 82 24.85 -1.02 -5.63
N ASN A 83 26.03 -0.84 -6.23
CA ASN A 83 26.28 -1.15 -7.65
C ASN A 83 25.23 -0.53 -8.60
N GLY A 84 24.79 0.71 -8.31
CA GLY A 84 23.79 1.42 -9.12
C GLY A 84 22.34 0.98 -8.89
N GLN A 85 22.07 0.12 -7.91
CA GLN A 85 20.72 -0.32 -7.54
C GLN A 85 20.44 0.04 -6.09
N MET A 86 19.26 0.59 -5.81
CA MET A 86 18.82 0.82 -4.44
C MET A 86 18.48 -0.53 -3.80
N ARG A 87 18.99 -0.71 -2.58
CA ARG A 87 18.72 -1.88 -1.74
C ARG A 87 18.30 -1.39 -0.37
N CYS A 88 17.21 -1.94 0.13
CA CYS A 88 16.66 -1.60 1.43
C CYS A 88 16.55 -2.85 2.30
N SER A 89 16.67 -2.71 3.61
CA SER A 89 16.53 -3.83 4.55
C SER A 89 15.11 -4.44 4.55
N THR A 90 14.13 -3.73 4.01
CA THR A 90 12.71 -4.10 3.95
C THR A 90 12.30 -4.71 2.62
N ASP A 91 13.19 -4.76 1.63
CA ASP A 91 12.89 -5.19 0.26
C ASP A 91 12.17 -6.55 0.19
N ASP A 92 12.72 -7.56 0.86
CA ASP A 92 12.19 -8.92 0.82
C ASP A 92 10.84 -9.02 1.55
N GLU A 93 10.63 -8.21 2.59
CA GLU A 93 9.34 -8.14 3.30
C GLU A 93 8.25 -7.57 2.40
N TYR A 94 8.51 -6.46 1.69
CA TYR A 94 7.56 -5.90 0.72
C TYR A 94 7.24 -6.88 -0.41
N ILE A 95 8.26 -7.53 -0.97
CA ILE A 95 8.07 -8.52 -2.05
C ILE A 95 7.21 -9.70 -1.55
N ALA A 96 7.48 -10.20 -0.34
CA ALA A 96 6.72 -11.28 0.26
C ALA A 96 5.28 -10.87 0.57
N ALA A 97 5.06 -9.65 1.08
CA ALA A 97 3.74 -9.10 1.38
C ALA A 97 2.88 -9.00 0.11
N ILE A 98 3.39 -8.35 -0.94
CA ILE A 98 2.68 -8.17 -2.21
C ILE A 98 2.28 -9.53 -2.81
N ARG A 99 3.25 -10.46 -2.90
CA ARG A 99 3.01 -11.80 -3.46
C ARG A 99 2.05 -12.62 -2.60
N GLY A 100 2.20 -12.54 -1.28
CA GLY A 100 1.35 -13.23 -0.31
C GLY A 100 -0.10 -12.77 -0.39
N ILE A 101 -0.32 -11.45 -0.45
CA ILE A 101 -1.65 -10.85 -0.62
C ILE A 101 -2.23 -11.26 -1.98
N ARG A 102 -1.48 -11.14 -3.08
CA ARG A 102 -1.98 -11.57 -4.40
C ARG A 102 -2.34 -13.05 -4.45
N ALA A 103 -1.55 -13.92 -3.82
CA ALA A 103 -1.86 -15.34 -3.74
C ALA A 103 -3.13 -15.61 -2.92
N ALA A 104 -3.34 -14.86 -1.83
CA ALA A 104 -4.52 -14.95 -0.98
C ALA A 104 -5.80 -14.45 -1.66
N VAL A 105 -5.70 -13.36 -2.43
CA VAL A 105 -6.81 -12.76 -3.19
C VAL A 105 -6.47 -12.68 -4.69
N PRO A 106 -6.56 -13.82 -5.42
CA PRO A 106 -6.32 -13.84 -6.86
C PRO A 106 -7.28 -12.91 -7.62
N ARG A 107 -6.92 -12.56 -8.86
CA ARG A 107 -7.84 -11.81 -9.75
C ARG A 107 -9.20 -12.52 -9.81
N PRO A 108 -10.34 -11.79 -9.74
CA PRO A 108 -10.49 -10.36 -10.07
C PRO A 108 -10.37 -9.38 -8.89
N TYR A 109 -9.95 -9.83 -7.69
CA TYR A 109 -9.72 -8.90 -6.59
C TYR A 109 -8.61 -7.89 -6.92
N ILE A 110 -8.83 -6.64 -6.51
CA ILE A 110 -7.85 -5.57 -6.66
C ILE A 110 -6.79 -5.73 -5.57
N VAL A 111 -5.52 -5.69 -5.94
CA VAL A 111 -4.43 -5.53 -4.98
C VAL A 111 -3.75 -4.21 -5.24
N SER A 112 -3.73 -3.34 -4.23
CA SER A 112 -3.01 -2.08 -4.26
C SER A 112 -1.92 -2.05 -3.20
N THR A 113 -1.01 -1.08 -3.29
CA THR A 113 -0.05 -0.79 -2.22
C THR A 113 0.04 0.71 -1.99
N ALA A 114 0.20 1.11 -0.74
CA ALA A 114 0.57 2.47 -0.37
C ALA A 114 2.10 2.59 -0.29
N THR A 115 2.65 3.67 -0.84
CA THR A 115 4.11 3.84 -0.87
C THR A 115 4.52 5.29 -0.82
N TRP A 116 5.66 5.56 -0.17
CA TRP A 116 6.24 6.88 -0.02
C TRP A 116 6.51 7.54 -1.38
N SER A 117 6.21 8.83 -1.51
CA SER A 117 6.44 9.61 -2.75
C SER A 117 7.86 9.57 -3.31
N VAL A 118 8.88 9.46 -2.44
CA VAL A 118 10.29 9.31 -2.86
C VAL A 118 10.71 7.85 -3.13
N GLY A 119 9.77 6.90 -3.02
CA GLY A 119 10.07 5.47 -3.02
C GLY A 119 10.61 4.94 -4.34
N ALA A 120 10.36 5.63 -5.45
CA ALA A 120 10.92 5.32 -6.77
C ALA A 120 12.15 6.17 -7.15
N TYR A 121 12.71 6.94 -6.22
CA TYR A 121 13.94 7.73 -6.45
C TYR A 121 15.20 6.92 -6.12
N GLY A 122 16.37 7.42 -6.50
CA GLY A 122 17.67 6.85 -6.10
C GLY A 122 18.36 5.99 -7.16
N GLU A 123 17.76 5.79 -8.33
CA GLU A 123 18.39 5.10 -9.46
C GLU A 123 18.23 5.84 -10.79
N GLY A 124 19.15 5.59 -11.72
CA GLY A 124 19.08 6.08 -13.11
C GLY A 124 18.91 7.60 -13.18
N GLN A 125 17.96 8.06 -13.99
CA GLN A 125 17.65 9.49 -14.11
C GLN A 125 17.11 10.11 -12.81
N TRP A 126 16.60 9.29 -11.89
CA TRP A 126 16.06 9.71 -10.60
C TRP A 126 17.07 9.57 -9.45
N GLN A 127 18.33 9.25 -9.74
CA GLN A 127 19.36 9.01 -8.72
C GLN A 127 19.52 10.19 -7.75
N ASN A 128 19.41 11.42 -8.25
CA ASN A 128 19.60 12.65 -7.46
C ASN A 128 18.29 13.44 -7.28
N ALA A 129 17.14 12.84 -7.58
CA ALA A 129 15.82 13.48 -7.43
C ALA A 129 15.60 13.90 -5.97
N GLN A 130 14.88 15.02 -5.78
CA GLN A 130 14.66 15.62 -4.46
C GLN A 130 13.18 15.59 -4.08
N PRO A 131 12.85 15.47 -2.79
CA PRO A 131 13.76 15.38 -1.65
C PRO A 131 14.37 13.98 -1.50
N ILE A 132 15.52 13.90 -0.82
CA ILE A 132 16.06 12.64 -0.32
C ILE A 132 15.57 12.43 1.12
N SER A 133 15.13 11.22 1.46
CA SER A 133 14.75 10.83 2.82
C SER A 133 15.19 9.39 3.12
N ALA A 134 14.92 8.92 4.34
CA ALA A 134 15.13 7.52 4.70
C ALA A 134 14.33 6.54 3.81
N TYR A 135 13.24 7.01 3.19
CA TYR A 135 12.38 6.22 2.32
C TYR A 135 12.74 6.30 0.84
N THR A 136 13.80 7.03 0.48
CA THR A 136 14.27 7.09 -0.91
C THR A 136 14.63 5.69 -1.41
N GLY A 137 14.01 5.28 -2.52
CA GLY A 137 14.24 3.98 -3.15
C GLY A 137 13.52 2.79 -2.54
N ILE A 138 12.73 2.98 -1.47
CA ILE A 138 12.05 1.90 -0.73
C ILE A 138 11.14 1.03 -1.62
N ALA A 139 10.61 1.58 -2.71
CA ALA A 139 9.68 0.88 -3.60
C ALA A 139 10.36 0.25 -4.81
N LEU A 140 11.63 0.59 -5.09
CA LEU A 140 12.25 0.28 -6.38
C LEU A 140 12.34 -1.23 -6.64
N ARG A 141 12.87 -1.99 -5.67
CA ARG A 141 13.06 -3.43 -5.87
C ARG A 141 11.73 -4.18 -5.84
N SER A 142 10.86 -3.86 -4.88
CA SER A 142 9.55 -4.51 -4.77
C SER A 142 8.69 -4.28 -6.01
N LEU A 143 8.67 -3.07 -6.58
CA LEU A 143 7.96 -2.80 -7.83
C LEU A 143 8.56 -3.53 -9.03
N LYS A 144 9.89 -3.63 -9.13
CA LYS A 144 10.54 -4.39 -10.21
C LYS A 144 10.25 -5.89 -10.14
N GLU A 145 10.21 -6.46 -8.95
CA GLU A 145 10.10 -7.92 -8.76
C GLU A 145 8.66 -8.42 -8.54
N ALA A 146 7.78 -7.59 -7.98
CA ALA A 146 6.41 -7.95 -7.63
C ALA A 146 5.35 -6.96 -8.16
N GLY A 147 5.75 -5.92 -8.91
CA GLY A 147 4.79 -4.92 -9.43
C GLY A 147 3.70 -5.48 -10.34
N ASN A 148 3.92 -6.64 -10.98
CA ASN A 148 2.90 -7.32 -11.80
C ASN A 148 1.79 -7.99 -10.97
N ASP A 149 2.02 -8.17 -9.68
CA ASP A 149 1.03 -8.66 -8.73
C ASP A 149 0.12 -7.54 -8.21
N LEU A 150 0.48 -6.28 -8.45
CA LEU A 150 -0.32 -5.10 -8.12
C LEU A 150 -1.21 -4.69 -9.30
N ASP A 151 -2.37 -4.12 -8.98
CA ASP A 151 -3.23 -3.42 -9.94
C ASP A 151 -3.08 -1.90 -9.81
N ILE A 152 -2.84 -1.40 -8.58
CA ILE A 152 -2.76 0.03 -8.25
C ILE A 152 -1.57 0.30 -7.32
N VAL A 153 -0.83 1.38 -7.57
CA VAL A 153 0.16 1.94 -6.63
C VAL A 153 -0.32 3.29 -6.15
N ASN A 154 -0.59 3.42 -4.85
CA ASN A 154 -1.02 4.63 -4.18
C ASN A 154 0.20 5.41 -3.65
N ILE A 155 0.57 6.48 -4.33
CA ILE A 155 1.74 7.29 -4.00
C ILE A 155 1.37 8.33 -2.93
N THR A 156 1.83 8.14 -1.70
CA THR A 156 1.57 9.04 -0.56
C THR A 156 2.39 10.32 -0.71
N SER A 157 1.77 11.34 -1.31
CA SER A 157 2.40 12.64 -1.64
C SER A 157 2.15 13.69 -0.55
N TYR A 158 1.77 13.26 0.65
CA TYR A 158 1.53 14.09 1.83
C TYR A 158 2.47 13.66 2.96
N ASP A 159 2.77 14.58 3.88
CA ASP A 159 3.68 14.38 5.02
C ASP A 159 5.15 14.03 4.66
N ALA A 160 5.46 13.80 3.38
CA ALA A 160 6.79 13.99 2.81
C ALA A 160 7.07 15.50 2.66
N PHE A 161 8.33 15.94 2.82
CA PHE A 161 8.76 17.30 2.48
C PHE A 161 8.74 17.51 0.95
N ALA A 162 7.53 17.49 0.39
CA ALA A 162 7.07 17.79 -0.96
C ALA A 162 8.08 17.63 -2.11
N PRO A 163 8.24 16.42 -2.68
CA PRO A 163 8.51 16.33 -4.11
C PRO A 163 7.35 16.93 -4.91
N ASP A 164 7.63 17.37 -6.13
CA ASP A 164 6.57 17.59 -7.12
C ASP A 164 5.82 16.26 -7.33
N PRO A 165 4.50 16.18 -7.07
CA PRO A 165 3.74 14.95 -7.27
C PRO A 165 3.83 14.40 -8.70
N ALA A 166 4.00 15.27 -9.70
CA ALA A 166 4.21 14.83 -11.07
C ALA A 166 5.56 14.10 -11.22
N GLU A 167 6.62 14.60 -10.58
CA GLU A 167 7.95 13.97 -10.58
C GLU A 167 7.89 12.59 -9.93
N SER A 168 7.24 12.48 -8.76
CA SER A 168 7.03 11.17 -8.12
C SER A 168 6.28 10.22 -9.04
N LEU A 169 5.16 10.65 -9.64
CA LEU A 169 4.41 9.84 -10.59
C LEU A 169 5.27 9.36 -11.78
N PHE A 170 6.11 10.22 -12.34
CA PHE A 170 7.03 9.85 -13.42
C PHE A 170 8.08 8.84 -12.96
N ALA A 171 8.63 8.99 -11.75
CA ALA A 171 9.56 8.01 -11.20
C ALA A 171 8.91 6.62 -11.05
N PHE A 172 7.71 6.55 -10.48
CA PHE A 172 6.97 5.29 -10.33
C PHE A 172 6.62 4.65 -11.66
N THR A 173 6.07 5.43 -12.60
CA THR A 173 5.70 4.92 -13.93
C THR A 173 6.91 4.52 -14.79
N SER A 174 8.10 5.06 -14.52
CA SER A 174 9.34 4.60 -15.16
C SER A 174 9.87 3.27 -14.61
N THR A 175 9.43 2.88 -13.41
CA THR A 175 9.89 1.66 -12.72
C THR A 175 9.05 0.43 -13.08
N MET A 176 7.78 0.61 -13.43
CA MET A 176 6.84 -0.48 -13.69
C MET A 176 6.06 -0.32 -15.00
N SER A 177 5.67 -1.45 -15.60
CA SER A 177 4.95 -1.48 -16.88
C SER A 177 3.49 -1.95 -16.79
N ALA A 178 3.08 -2.63 -15.71
CA ALA A 178 1.80 -3.33 -15.63
C ALA A 178 0.75 -2.69 -14.71
N ALA A 179 1.15 -2.20 -13.53
CA ALA A 179 0.21 -1.58 -12.58
C ALA A 179 -0.05 -0.11 -12.91
N ARG A 180 -1.20 0.42 -12.47
CA ARG A 180 -1.52 1.85 -12.61
C ARG A 180 -1.03 2.62 -11.38
N SER A 181 -0.33 3.73 -11.57
CA SER A 181 0.01 4.65 -10.48
C SER A 181 -1.11 5.67 -10.23
N CYS A 182 -1.44 5.90 -8.96
CA CYS A 182 -2.37 6.92 -8.50
C CYS A 182 -1.69 7.83 -7.47
N LEU A 183 -1.83 9.14 -7.62
CA LEU A 183 -1.35 10.12 -6.64
C LEU A 183 -2.37 10.28 -5.51
N ALA A 184 -1.93 10.14 -4.26
CA ALA A 184 -2.74 10.33 -3.06
C ALA A 184 -2.42 11.64 -2.35
N TRP A 185 -3.46 12.36 -1.91
CA TRP A 185 -3.37 13.65 -1.24
C TRP A 185 -4.09 13.63 0.10
N ARG A 186 -3.49 14.21 1.14
CA ARG A 186 -4.15 14.36 2.45
C ARG A 186 -5.13 15.52 2.42
N LEU A 187 -6.41 15.22 2.56
CA LEU A 187 -7.42 16.24 2.83
C LEU A 187 -7.27 16.72 4.28
N ARG A 188 -7.06 18.02 4.49
CA ARG A 188 -7.23 18.62 5.82
C ARG A 188 -8.73 18.72 6.11
N PRO A 189 -9.19 18.44 7.35
CA PRO A 189 -10.55 18.76 7.74
C PRO A 189 -10.83 20.23 7.42
N ARG A 190 -12.00 20.55 6.84
CA ARG A 190 -12.45 21.94 6.77
C ARG A 190 -12.40 22.48 8.19
N ARG A 191 -11.64 23.56 8.42
CA ARG A 191 -11.76 24.33 9.66
C ARG A 191 -13.24 24.70 9.77
N GLY A 192 -13.91 24.15 10.78
CA GLY A 192 -15.29 24.50 11.06
C GLY A 192 -15.38 26.02 11.22
N ALA A 193 -16.43 26.60 10.63
CA ALA A 193 -16.89 27.90 11.03
C ALA A 193 -17.03 27.88 12.57
N ALA A 194 -16.35 28.81 13.24
CA ALA A 194 -16.61 29.08 14.64
C ALA A 194 -18.09 29.46 14.74
N THR A 195 -18.87 28.65 15.45
CA THR A 195 -20.16 29.06 16.04
C THR A 195 -19.89 29.56 17.44
#